data_AF-A0A7X9XMH3-F1
#
_entry.id   AF-A0A7X9XMH3-F1
#
_cell.length_a   1.000
_cell.length_b   1.000
_cell.length_c   1.000
_cell.angle_alpha   90.00
_cell.angle_beta   90.00
_cell.angle_gamma   90.00
#
_symmetry.space_group_name_H-M   'P 1'
#
loop_
_entity.id
_entity.type
_entity.pdbx_description
1 polymer ?
#
loop_
_entity_poly.entity_id
_entity_poly.type
_entity_poly.pdbx_seq_one_letter_code
_entity_poly.pdbx_strand_id
1 'polypeptide(L)'
;MSEEVNKEDNSKDKNDIAFKENETGQRIEEQEFNNKKARVTYFVQKSHGTDISTYQVTFLNNGKSYIFTISAVKKISDENMKSFEDMLNTVEFQQ
;
A
#
# COMPACT_ATOMS: atom_id res chain seq x y z
N MET A 1 6.69 50.69 -2.62
CA MET A 1 7.13 49.36 -2.17
C MET A 1 6.08 48.40 -2.67
N SER A 2 6.41 47.70 -3.74
CA SER A 2 5.50 46.92 -4.59
C SER A 2 5.40 45.48 -4.08
N GLU A 3 4.18 44.96 -4.13
CA GLU A 3 3.76 43.62 -3.71
C GLU A 3 4.56 42.52 -4.44
N GLU A 4 5.18 41.61 -3.68
CA GLU A 4 5.80 40.41 -4.23
C GLU A 4 4.73 39.37 -4.56
N VAL A 5 4.62 39.09 -5.86
CA VAL A 5 3.75 38.10 -6.46
C VAL A 5 4.21 36.70 -6.07
N ASN A 6 3.33 36.00 -5.36
CA ASN A 6 3.42 34.57 -5.04
C ASN A 6 3.49 33.75 -6.35
N LYS A 7 4.61 33.08 -6.61
CA LYS A 7 4.71 32.08 -7.67
C LYS A 7 4.45 30.71 -7.07
N GLU A 8 3.20 30.26 -7.15
CA GLU A 8 2.85 28.84 -6.99
C GLU A 8 3.50 28.07 -8.15
N ASP A 9 4.56 27.32 -7.85
CA ASP A 9 5.19 26.41 -8.80
C ASP A 9 4.35 25.13 -8.90
N ASN A 10 3.51 25.12 -9.92
CA ASN A 10 2.54 24.08 -10.22
C ASN A 10 3.23 22.95 -11.03
N SER A 11 4.13 22.20 -10.39
CA SER A 11 4.68 20.97 -10.97
C SER A 11 3.78 19.78 -10.64
N LYS A 12 2.94 19.40 -11.62
CA LYS A 12 2.09 18.20 -11.60
C LYS A 12 2.92 16.96 -11.94
N ASP A 13 3.34 16.21 -10.94
CA ASP A 13 3.63 14.78 -11.13
C ASP A 13 2.33 13.99 -10.99
N LYS A 14 1.77 13.61 -12.14
CA LYS A 14 0.52 12.85 -12.26
C LYS A 14 0.76 11.36 -11.99
N ASN A 15 1.10 10.99 -10.76
CA ASN A 15 0.95 9.61 -10.26
C ASN A 15 0.73 9.50 -8.75
N ASP A 16 0.56 10.62 -8.05
CA ASP A 16 0.22 10.60 -6.63
C ASP A 16 -1.28 10.32 -6.47
N ILE A 17 -1.63 9.04 -6.35
CA ILE A 17 -2.90 8.67 -5.74
C ILE A 17 -2.87 9.29 -4.34
N ALA A 18 -3.67 10.31 -4.09
CA ALA A 18 -3.71 11.00 -2.81
C ALA A 18 -4.17 10.02 -1.71
N PHE A 19 -3.24 9.58 -0.86
CA PHE A 19 -3.47 8.57 0.16
C PHE A 19 -3.93 9.22 1.47
N LYS A 20 -4.91 8.59 2.14
CA LYS A 20 -5.30 8.96 3.49
C LYS A 20 -4.50 8.11 4.48
N GLU A 21 -3.42 8.68 5.03
CA GLU A 21 -2.70 8.09 6.16
C GLU A 21 -3.53 8.23 7.44
N ASN A 22 -3.54 7.19 8.28
CA ASN A 22 -4.11 7.31 9.63
C ASN A 22 -3.07 7.91 10.60
N GLU A 23 -3.50 8.26 11.81
CA GLU A 23 -2.65 8.86 12.87
C GLU A 23 -1.42 8.01 13.24
N THR A 24 -1.39 6.73 12.83
CA THR A 24 -0.29 5.78 13.08
C THR A 24 0.65 5.61 11.89
N GLY A 25 0.47 6.35 10.80
CA GLY A 25 1.28 6.21 9.57
C GLY A 25 1.00 4.93 8.79
N GLN A 26 -0.18 4.32 9.02
CA GLN A 26 -0.67 3.18 8.25
C GLN A 26 -1.69 3.65 7.23
N ARG A 27 -1.66 3.04 6.05
CA ARG A 27 -2.69 3.19 5.03
C ARG A 27 -3.48 1.89 4.96
N ILE A 28 -4.80 2.01 4.99
CA ILE A 28 -5.70 0.87 4.96
C ILE A 28 -6.74 1.11 3.87
N GLU A 29 -6.93 0.14 2.99
CA GLU A 29 -7.90 0.22 1.90
C GLU A 29 -8.49 -1.14 1.58
N GLU A 30 -9.61 -1.12 0.85
CA GLU A 30 -10.16 -2.32 0.22
C GLU A 30 -9.70 -2.36 -1.24
N GLN A 31 -9.20 -3.52 -1.67
CA GLN A 31 -8.78 -3.77 -3.05
C GLN A 31 -9.34 -5.12 -3.50
N GLU A 32 -9.56 -5.28 -4.80
CA GLU A 32 -10.00 -6.54 -5.39
C GLU A 32 -8.83 -7.23 -6.11
N PHE A 33 -8.63 -8.51 -5.80
CA PHE A 33 -7.69 -9.39 -6.48
C PHE A 33 -8.48 -10.54 -7.09
N ASN A 34 -8.52 -10.63 -8.42
CA ASN A 34 -9.30 -11.62 -9.17
C ASN A 34 -10.75 -11.78 -8.63
N ASN A 35 -11.47 -10.66 -8.57
CA ASN A 35 -12.85 -10.52 -8.06
C ASN A 35 -13.06 -10.87 -6.57
N LYS A 36 -11.97 -11.00 -5.79
CA LYS A 36 -12.03 -11.26 -4.35
C LYS A 36 -11.63 -9.99 -3.61
N LYS A 37 -12.54 -9.48 -2.78
CA LYS A 37 -12.27 -8.32 -1.92
C LYS A 37 -11.27 -8.69 -0.83
N ALA A 38 -10.29 -7.83 -0.63
CA ALA A 38 -9.30 -7.94 0.43
C ALA A 38 -9.11 -6.60 1.12
N ARG A 39 -8.79 -6.67 2.41
CA ARG A 39 -8.26 -5.53 3.15
C ARG A 39 -6.76 -5.46 2.94
N VAL A 40 -6.29 -4.36 2.39
CA VAL A 40 -4.88 -4.03 2.22
C VAL A 40 -4.47 -3.11 3.36
N THR A 41 -3.32 -3.39 3.97
CA THR A 41 -2.69 -2.52 4.97
C THR A 41 -1.24 -2.31 4.59
N TYR A 42 -0.88 -1.07 4.31
CA TYR A 42 0.48 -0.63 4.08
C TYR A 42 0.99 0.14 5.28
N PHE A 43 2.19 -0.16 5.74
CA PHE A 43 2.81 0.55 6.86
C PHE A 43 4.34 0.44 6.80
N VAL A 44 5.01 1.38 7.46
CA VAL A 44 6.46 1.37 7.63
C VAL A 44 6.80 1.14 9.10
N GLN A 45 7.48 0.03 9.40
CA GLN A 45 7.99 -0.24 10.74
C GLN A 45 9.39 0.37 10.90
N LYS A 46 9.57 1.19 11.93
CA LYS A 46 10.90 1.69 12.31
C LYS A 46 11.55 0.69 13.27
N SER A 47 12.62 0.03 12.83
CA SER A 47 13.35 -0.96 13.64
C SER A 47 14.85 -0.68 13.62
N HIS A 48 15.44 -0.39 14.78
CA HIS A 48 16.89 -0.21 14.96
C HIS A 48 17.58 0.68 13.91
N GLY A 49 16.96 1.81 13.55
CA GLY A 49 17.51 2.77 12.58
C GLY A 49 17.29 2.39 11.10
N THR A 50 16.50 1.34 10.85
CA THR A 50 16.09 0.93 9.51
C THR A 50 14.58 0.94 9.39
N ASP A 51 14.08 1.50 8.30
CA ASP A 51 12.68 1.45 7.94
C ASP A 51 12.39 0.15 7.19
N ILE A 52 11.32 -0.54 7.57
CA ILE A 52 10.82 -1.75 6.91
C ILE A 52 9.45 -1.43 6.34
N SER A 53 9.36 -1.33 5.02
CA SER A 53 8.09 -1.16 4.32
C SER A 53 7.38 -2.51 4.22
N THR A 54 6.12 -2.55 4.64
CA THR A 54 5.30 -3.77 4.65
C THR A 54 3.98 -3.53 3.94
N TYR A 55 3.62 -4.47 3.07
CA TYR A 55 2.33 -4.53 2.39
C TYR A 55 1.64 -5.84 2.76
N GLN A 56 0.55 -5.75 3.52
CA GLN A 56 -0.21 -6.87 4.03
C GLN A 56 -1.58 -6.92 3.35
N VAL A 57 -1.95 -8.09 2.82
CA VAL A 57 -3.26 -8.33 2.21
C VAL A 57 -3.99 -9.41 3.01
N THR A 58 -5.21 -9.09 3.43
CA THR A 58 -6.07 -9.98 4.20
C THR A 58 -7.36 -10.25 3.44
N PHE A 59 -7.54 -11.49 3.01
CA PHE A 59 -8.84 -11.97 2.56
C PHE A 59 -9.62 -12.57 3.73
N LEU A 60 -10.91 -12.21 3.84
CA LEU A 60 -11.82 -12.82 4.80
C LEU A 60 -12.80 -13.70 4.02
N ASN A 61 -12.74 -15.02 4.24
CA ASN A 61 -13.62 -15.97 3.59
C ASN A 61 -14.19 -16.96 4.60
N ASN A 62 -15.52 -17.02 4.72
CA ASN A 62 -16.25 -17.93 5.62
C ASN A 62 -15.69 -17.98 7.05
N GLY A 63 -15.44 -16.80 7.64
CA GLY A 63 -14.90 -16.65 8.99
C GLY A 63 -13.41 -16.99 9.15
N LYS A 64 -12.71 -17.34 8.06
CA LYS A 64 -11.26 -17.58 8.03
C LYS A 64 -10.54 -16.40 7.40
N SER A 65 -9.40 -16.03 7.98
CA SER A 65 -8.51 -15.00 7.44
C SER A 65 -7.32 -15.62 6.74
N TYR A 66 -7.06 -15.21 5.50
CA TYR A 66 -5.88 -15.57 4.72
C TYR A 66 -5.03 -14.32 4.58
N ILE A 67 -3.86 -14.31 5.22
CA ILE A 67 -2.98 -13.15 5.31
C ILE A 67 -1.72 -13.41 4.50
N PHE A 68 -1.44 -12.52 3.56
CA PHE A 68 -0.25 -12.51 2.74
C PHE A 68 0.54 -11.24 3.04
N THR A 69 1.86 -11.34 3.09
CA THR A 69 2.70 -10.20 3.43
C THR A 69 3.98 -10.21 2.61
N ILE A 70 4.30 -9.06 2.03
CA ILE A 70 5.62 -8.76 1.50
C ILE A 70 6.22 -7.62 2.31
N SER A 71 7.51 -7.70 2.61
CA SER A 71 8.23 -6.66 3.34
C SER A 71 9.64 -6.51 2.79
N ALA A 72 10.15 -5.28 2.82
CA ALA A 72 11.49 -4.97 2.38
C ALA A 72 12.09 -3.83 3.20
N VAL A 73 13.40 -3.84 3.34
CA VAL A 73 14.15 -2.71 3.90
C VAL A 73 13.97 -1.50 2.98
N LYS A 74 13.57 -0.38 3.56
CA LYS A 74 13.24 0.90 2.90
C LYS A 74 12.05 0.84 1.96
N LYS A 75 12.13 0.12 0.83
CA LYS A 75 11.07 0.08 -0.20
C LYS A 75 10.96 -1.32 -0.82
N ILE A 76 9.72 -1.75 -1.09
CA ILE A 76 9.43 -2.91 -1.93
C ILE A 76 9.53 -2.46 -3.40
N SER A 77 10.35 -3.12 -4.22
CA SER A 77 10.47 -2.77 -5.65
C SER A 77 9.15 -2.98 -6.39
N ASP A 78 8.93 -2.19 -7.44
CA ASP A 78 7.71 -2.24 -8.23
C ASP A 78 7.55 -3.62 -8.92
N GLU A 79 8.65 -4.24 -9.34
CA GLU A 79 8.68 -5.62 -9.87
C GLU A 79 8.20 -6.65 -8.84
N ASN A 80 8.73 -6.58 -7.61
CA ASN A 80 8.32 -7.49 -6.54
C ASN A 80 6.87 -7.24 -6.12
N MET A 81 6.41 -5.99 -6.12
CA MET A 81 5.01 -5.66 -5.84
C MET A 81 4.11 -6.26 -6.92
N LYS A 82 4.46 -6.09 -8.19
CA LYS A 82 3.70 -6.69 -9.29
C LYS A 82 3.65 -8.21 -9.18
N SER A 83 4.77 -8.89 -8.94
CA SER A 83 4.79 -10.34 -8.76
C SER A 83 3.96 -10.80 -7.56
N PHE A 84 3.95 -10.02 -6.48
CA PHE A 84 3.12 -10.28 -5.31
C PHE A 84 1.63 -10.12 -5.63
N GLU A 85 1.23 -9.07 -6.34
CA GLU A 85 -0.15 -8.88 -6.81
C GLU A 85 -0.58 -9.98 -7.80
N ASP A 86 0.29 -10.38 -8.72
CA ASP A 86 0.05 -11.50 -9.64
C ASP A 86 -0.21 -12.80 -8.85
N MET A 87 0.57 -13.07 -7.80
CA MET A 87 0.34 -14.20 -6.89
C MET A 87 -1.01 -14.08 -6.17
N LEU A 88 -1.37 -12.91 -5.65
CA LEU A 88 -2.66 -12.69 -4.96
C LEU A 88 -3.86 -12.95 -5.87
N ASN A 89 -3.74 -12.65 -7.17
CA ASN A 89 -4.77 -12.96 -8.16
C ASN A 89 -4.98 -14.47 -8.38
N THR A 90 -4.05 -15.33 -7.96
CA THR A 90 -4.19 -16.80 -8.03
C THR A 90 -4.81 -17.44 -6.80
N VAL A 91 -5.08 -16.65 -5.75
CA VAL A 91 -5.65 -17.18 -4.49
C VAL A 91 -7.04 -17.73 -4.74
N GLU A 92 -7.25 -18.99 -4.35
CA GLU A 92 -8.54 -19.67 -4.38
C GLU A 92 -8.86 -20.23 -2.99
N PHE A 93 -10.14 -20.16 -2.60
CA PHE A 93 -10.60 -20.68 -1.32
C PHE A 93 -11.37 -21.98 -1.52
N GLN A 94 -10.96 -23.03 -0.80
CA GLN A 94 -11.74 -24.26 -0.73
C GLN A 94 -12.97 -24.04 0.15
N GLN A 95 -14.10 -24.62 -0.28
CA GLN A 95 -15.38 -24.59 0.45
C GLN A 95 -15.39 -25.58 1.61
#